data_AF-A0A482WK03-F1
#
_entry.id   AF-A0A482WK03-F1
#
_cell.length_a   1.000
_cell.length_b   1.000
_cell.length_c   1.000
_cell.angle_alpha   90.00
_cell.angle_beta   90.00
_cell.angle_gamma   90.00
#
_symmetry.space_group_name_H-M   'P 1'
#
loop_
_entity.id
_entity.type
_entity.pdbx_description
1 polymer ?
#
loop_
_entity_poly.entity_id
_entity_poly.type
_entity_poly.pdbx_seq_one_letter_code
_entity_poly.pdbx_strand_id
1 'polypeptide(L)' 'FNHIIPGYPRYSMTGDSSNGVYNLRVVNASLEDDAEFQCQVGPAKFHKAIRANARLSVI' A
#
# COMPACT_ATOMS: atom_id res chain seq x y z
N PHE A 1 -0.76 -11.73 -8.24
CA PHE A 1 -1.10 -11.37 -6.86
C PHE A 1 -2.02 -10.14 -6.89
N ASN A 2 -3.29 -10.28 -6.51
CA ASN A 2 -4.22 -9.15 -6.38
C ASN A 2 -5.09 -9.39 -5.16
N HIS A 3 -4.93 -8.58 -4.11
CA HIS A 3 -5.69 -8.71 -2.86
C HIS A 3 -6.54 -7.47 -2.64
N ILE A 4 -7.85 -7.67 -2.59
CA ILE A 4 -8.82 -6.63 -2.21
C ILE A 4 -8.64 -6.32 -0.72
N ILE A 5 -8.67 -5.04 -0.36
CA ILE A 5 -8.57 -4.59 1.03
C ILE A 5 -9.99 -4.52 1.63
N PRO A 6 -10.34 -5.32 2.65
CA PRO A 6 -11.66 -5.25 3.29
C PRO A 6 -11.94 -3.85 3.83
N GLY A 7 -13.15 -3.34 3.59
CA GLY A 7 -13.54 -1.97 3.97
C GLY A 7 -13.09 -0.87 2.99
N TYR A 8 -12.21 -1.18 2.03
CA TYR A 8 -11.71 -0.23 1.03
C TYR A 8 -11.91 -0.77 -0.39
N PRO A 9 -13.14 -0.74 -0.93
CA PRO A 9 -13.48 -1.39 -2.21
C PRO A 9 -12.73 -0.80 -3.42
N ARG A 10 -12.24 0.43 -3.31
CA ARG A 10 -11.44 1.11 -4.35
C ARG A 10 -9.94 0.75 -4.28
N TYR A 11 -9.52 0.05 -3.23
CA TYR A 11 -8.11 -0.21 -2.92
C TYR A 11 -7.78 -1.68 -3.15
N SER A 12 -6.63 -1.93 -3.76
CA SER A 12 -6.12 -3.28 -3.99
C SER A 12 -4.61 -3.32 -3.89
N MET A 13 -4.05 -4.42 -3.38
CA MET A 13 -2.61 -4.66 -3.41
C MET A 13 -2.26 -5.41 -4.69
N THR A 14 -1.31 -4.87 -5.46
CA THR A 14 -0.84 -5.44 -6.73
C THR A 14 0.69 -5.56 -6.69
N GLY A 15 1.26 -6.34 -7.61
CA GLY A 15 2.71 -6.52 -7.70
C GLY A 15 3.11 -7.98 -7.81
N ASP A 16 4.40 -8.22 -7.60
CA ASP A 16 5.03 -9.53 -7.69
C ASP A 16 5.61 -9.93 -6.34
N SER A 17 4.88 -10.79 -5.64
CA SER A 17 5.28 -11.32 -4.34
C SER A 17 6.58 -12.13 -4.40
N SER A 18 6.92 -12.73 -5.55
CA SER A 18 8.15 -13.51 -5.72
C SER A 18 9.39 -12.60 -5.73
N ASN A 19 9.24 -11.36 -6.19
CA ASN A 19 10.26 -10.31 -6.19
C ASN A 19 10.12 -9.32 -5.03
N GLY A 20 9.21 -9.58 -4.08
CA GLY A 20 8.99 -8.70 -2.93
C GLY A 20 8.34 -7.36 -3.26
N VAL A 21 7.63 -7.24 -4.39
CA VAL A 21 6.99 -6.02 -4.85
C VAL A 21 5.52 -5.99 -4.41
N TYR A 22 5.18 -5.00 -3.59
CA TYR A 22 3.83 -4.79 -3.05
C TYR A 22 3.42 -3.32 -3.22
N ASN A 23 2.51 -3.07 -4.16
CA ASN A 23 2.03 -1.73 -4.52
C ASN A 23 0.55 -1.57 -4.18
N LEU A 24 0.21 -0.48 -3.50
CA LEU A 24 -1.16 -0.06 -3.30
C LEU A 24 -1.70 0.58 -4.59
N ARG A 25 -2.81 0.05 -5.10
CA ARG A 25 -3.57 0.62 -6.22
C ARG A 25 -4.87 1.19 -5.69
N VAL A 26 -5.06 2.49 -5.89
CA VAL A 26 -6.30 3.24 -5.61
C VAL A 26 -7.00 3.54 -6.94
N VAL A 27 -8.26 3.12 -7.10
CA VAL A 27 -9.05 3.37 -8.32
C VAL A 27 -10.05 4.50 -8.06
N ASN A 28 -10.20 5.41 -9.04
CA ASN A 28 -11.06 6.59 -8.94
C ASN A 28 -10.76 7.40 -7.67
N ALA A 29 -9.51 7.86 -7.55
CA ALA A 29 -9.05 8.63 -6.39
C ALA A 29 -9.92 9.89 -6.17
N SER A 30 -10.21 10.20 -4.92
CA SER A 30 -10.98 11.37 -4.49
C SER A 30 -10.18 12.19 -3.47
N LEU A 31 -10.69 13.36 -3.09
CA LEU A 31 -10.07 14.20 -2.04
C LEU A 31 -9.90 13.47 -0.70
N GLU A 32 -10.68 12.41 -0.44
CA GLU A 32 -10.53 11.56 0.76
C GLU A 32 -9.23 10.72 0.75
N ASP A 33 -8.65 10.52 -0.43
CA ASP A 33 -7.40 9.78 -0.61
C ASP A 33 -6.16 10.69 -0.61
N ASP A 34 -6.31 12.03 -0.50
CA ASP A 34 -5.17 12.94 -0.35
C ASP A 34 -4.54 12.80 1.04
N ALA A 35 -3.55 11.93 1.13
CA ALA A 35 -2.95 11.51 2.37
C ALA A 35 -1.51 11.03 2.20
N GLU A 36 -0.81 10.90 3.33
CA GLU A 36 0.44 10.16 3.39
C GLU A 36 0.14 8.67 3.64
N PHE A 37 0.56 7.83 2.69
CA PHE A 37 0.50 6.39 2.77
C PHE A 37 1.85 5.84 3.20
N GLN A 38 1.86 4.61 3.73
CA GLN A 38 3.08 3.95 4.16
C GLN A 38 3.09 2.48 3.73
N CYS A 39 4.16 2.07 3.05
CA CYS A 39 4.47 0.65 2.89
C CYS A 39 5.08 0.14 4.20
N GLN A 40 4.44 -0.86 4.80
CA GLN A 40 4.82 -1.38 6.11
C GLN A 40 5.19 -2.85 6.03
N VAL A 41 6.36 -3.21 6.54
CA VAL A 41 6.74 -4.61 6.77
C VAL A 41 6.97 -4.80 8.26
N GLY A 42 6.24 -5.75 8.86
CA GLY A 42 6.41 -6.09 10.28
C GLY A 42 7.83 -6.61 10.58
N PRO A 43 8.26 -6.58 11.84
CA PRO A 43 9.52 -7.20 12.22
C PRO A 43 9.48 -8.71 11.94
N ALA A 44 10.61 -9.28 11.52
CA ALA A 44 10.70 -10.71 11.20
C ALA A 44 12.07 -11.27 11.60
N LYS A 45 12.07 -12.33 12.41
CA LYS A 45 13.30 -12.95 12.96
C LYS A 45 14.20 -11.90 13.64
N PHE A 46 15.36 -11.61 13.03
CA PHE A 46 16.36 -10.66 13.51
C PHE A 46 16.29 -9.29 12.81
N HIS A 47 15.31 -9.09 11.93
CA HIS A 47 15.14 -7.85 11.19
C HIS A 47 14.11 -6.94 11.86
N LYS A 48 14.48 -5.67 12.03
CA LYS A 48 13.56 -4.63 12.48
C LYS A 48 12.50 -4.35 11.42
N ALA A 49 11.38 -3.82 11.87
CA ALA A 49 10.33 -3.33 10.98
C ALA A 49 10.90 -2.25 10.05
N ILE A 50 10.51 -2.27 8.78
CA ILE A 50 10.85 -1.23 7.79
C ILE A 50 9.59 -0.51 7.35
N ARG A 51 9.74 0.78 7.04
CA ARG A 51 8.67 1.70 6.64
C ARG A 51 9.15 2.58 5.49
N ALA A 52 8.29 2.81 4.52
CA ALA A 52 8.52 3.78 3.44
C ALA A 52 7.25 4.61 3.24
N ASN A 53 7.38 5.94 3.29
CA ASN A 53 6.26 6.86 3.12
C ASN A 53 6.06 7.21 1.64
N ALA A 54 4.83 7.50 1.25
CA ALA A 54 4.45 7.99 -0.06
C ALA A 54 3.30 8.99 0.07
N ARG A 55 3.43 10.18 -0.50
CA ARG A 55 2.34 11.16 -0.53
C ARG A 55 1.50 10.97 -1.79
N LEU A 56 0.19 10.79 -1.61
CA LEU A 56 -0.78 10.95 -2.70
C LEU A 56 -1.42 12.33 -2.53
N SER A 57 -1.39 13.14 -3.59
CA SER A 57 -2.12 14.40 -3.65
C SER A 57 -3.17 14.35 -4.74
N VAL A 58 -4.37 14.79 -4.42
CA VAL A 58 -5.52 14.84 -5.33
C VAL A 58 -5.95 16.29 -5.43
N ILE A 59 -5.89 16.85 -6.64
CA ILE A 59 -6.12 18.26 -6.94
C ILE A 59 -7.35 18.47 -7.82
#